data_AF-A0AAV8YRK4-F1
#
_entry.id   AF-A0AAV8YRK4-F1
#
_cell.length_a   1.000
_cell.length_b   1.000
_cell.length_c   1.000
_cell.angle_alpha   90.00
_cell.angle_beta   90.00
_cell.angle_gamma   90.00
#
_symmetry.space_group_name_H-M   'P 1'
#
loop_
_entity.id
_entity.type
_entity.pdbx_description
1 polymer ?
#
loop_
_entity_poly.entity_id
_entity_poly.type
_entity_poly.pdbx_seq_one_letter_code
_entity_poly.pdbx_strand_id
1 'polypeptide(L)'
;MIPRERDVFDMPPFNQHTPVFSKNGENDPIADLESEIWFHGRISRAEAESLLQKDGDFLVRESTNTLERQFVLSGMQDNNKKHLLLIDPEGVVRTKDRMFNSVSHLIQFHYENALPIISAESALVLRNKIPRNC
;
A
#
# COMPACT_ATOMS: atom_id res chain seq x y z
N MET A 1 -4.82 -34.59 -4.86
CA MET A 1 -5.45 -33.56 -4.02
C MET A 1 -4.36 -32.54 -3.72
N ILE A 2 -4.27 -31.47 -4.52
CA ILE A 2 -3.17 -30.50 -4.45
C ILE A 2 -3.56 -29.49 -3.36
N PRO A 3 -2.76 -29.30 -2.30
CA PRO A 3 -3.06 -28.30 -1.28
C PRO A 3 -3.00 -26.91 -1.93
N ARG A 4 -4.08 -26.13 -1.79
CA ARG A 4 -4.15 -24.74 -2.23
C ARG A 4 -3.07 -23.96 -1.48
N GLU A 5 -2.15 -23.38 -2.23
CA GLU A 5 -1.15 -22.44 -1.71
C GLU A 5 -1.88 -21.40 -0.87
N ARG A 6 -1.51 -21.27 0.40
CA ARG A 6 -2.05 -20.23 1.27
C ARG A 6 -1.49 -18.91 0.75
N ASP A 7 -2.31 -18.18 0.00
CA ASP A 7 -2.03 -16.80 -0.35
C ASP A 7 -1.68 -16.01 0.91
N VAL A 8 -0.55 -15.31 0.89
CA VAL A 8 -0.06 -14.46 1.99
C VAL A 8 -1.09 -13.38 2.39
N PHE A 9 -2.07 -13.14 1.53
CA PHE A 9 -3.17 -12.18 1.72
C PHE A 9 -4.41 -12.74 2.40
N ASP A 10 -4.56 -14.07 2.54
CA ASP A 10 -5.68 -14.71 3.23
C ASP A 10 -5.21 -15.20 4.61
N MET A 11 -4.98 -14.25 5.52
CA MET A 11 -4.69 -14.57 6.92
C MET A 11 -5.81 -14.09 7.85
N PRO A 12 -6.37 -14.98 8.70
CA PRO A 12 -7.25 -14.61 9.80
C PRO A 12 -6.60 -13.60 10.77
N PRO A 13 -7.36 -12.92 11.66
CA PRO A 13 -6.81 -11.93 12.57
C PRO A 13 -5.96 -12.65 13.62
N PHE A 14 -4.65 -12.69 13.43
CA PHE A 14 -3.74 -13.38 14.35
C PHE A 14 -2.81 -12.41 15.06
N ASN A 15 -3.05 -12.34 16.37
CA ASN A 15 -2.11 -11.93 17.39
C ASN A 15 -0.72 -12.58 17.15
N GLN A 16 0.33 -11.80 17.43
CA GLN A 16 1.71 -12.22 17.68
C GLN A 16 2.58 -12.60 16.47
N HIS A 17 3.03 -11.60 15.72
CA HIS A 17 4.46 -11.47 15.43
C HIS A 17 4.78 -9.99 15.24
N THR A 18 5.64 -9.42 16.08
CA THR A 18 6.10 -8.04 15.89
C THR A 18 7.31 -8.04 14.95
N PRO A 19 7.22 -7.53 13.70
CA PRO A 19 8.40 -7.15 12.96
C PRO A 19 9.04 -5.98 13.69
N VAL A 20 10.21 -6.27 14.27
CA VAL A 20 11.12 -5.26 14.79
C VAL A 20 11.64 -4.45 13.61
N PHE A 21 11.01 -3.31 13.32
CA PHE A 21 11.65 -2.28 12.52
C PHE A 21 12.88 -1.80 13.30
N SER A 22 14.04 -2.40 13.00
CA SER A 22 15.33 -1.96 13.52
C SER A 22 15.53 -0.51 13.13
N LYS A 23 15.53 0.38 14.13
CA LYS A 23 15.85 1.81 14.01
C LYS A 23 17.33 2.04 13.69
N ASN A 24 17.82 1.43 12.62
CA ASN A 24 19.18 1.60 12.13
C ASN A 24 19.05 2.31 10.78
N GLY A 25 19.35 3.61 10.80
CA GLY A 25 19.16 4.51 9.68
C GLY A 25 19.87 4.09 8.39
N GLU A 26 19.41 4.73 7.31
CA GLU A 26 19.91 4.72 5.92
C GLU A 26 19.07 3.94 4.89
N ASN A 27 18.07 3.12 5.28
CA ASN A 27 17.14 2.49 4.32
C ASN A 27 15.70 2.37 4.86
N ASP A 28 15.14 3.46 5.38
CA ASP A 28 13.73 3.49 5.79
C ASP A 28 12.84 3.52 4.53
N PRO A 29 12.06 2.46 4.24
CA PRO A 29 11.25 2.38 3.01
C PRO A 29 10.12 3.42 2.94
N ILE A 30 9.95 4.18 4.02
CA ILE A 30 8.83 5.07 4.30
C ILE A 30 9.28 6.50 4.66
N ALA A 31 10.59 6.77 4.72
CA ALA A 31 11.10 8.08 5.15
C ALA A 31 10.62 9.22 4.24
N ASP A 32 10.55 8.95 2.93
CA ASP A 32 10.13 9.95 1.95
C ASP A 32 8.60 10.11 1.87
N LEU A 33 7.82 9.19 2.46
CA LEU A 33 6.37 9.21 2.36
C LEU A 33 5.76 10.45 2.98
N GLU A 34 6.32 10.94 4.10
CA GLU A 34 5.79 12.13 4.77
C GLU A 34 5.89 13.40 3.90
N SER A 35 6.79 13.41 2.91
CA SER A 35 6.94 14.49 1.93
C SER A 35 5.98 14.38 0.74
N GLU A 36 5.40 13.19 0.51
CA GLU A 36 4.58 12.93 -0.67
C GLU A 36 3.15 13.44 -0.52
N ILE A 37 2.66 14.16 -1.53
CA ILE A 37 1.31 14.75 -1.51
C ILE A 37 0.20 13.69 -1.39
N TRP A 38 0.41 12.50 -1.93
CA TRP A 38 -0.56 11.40 -1.94
C TRP A 38 -0.54 10.56 -0.67
N PHE A 39 0.39 10.85 0.24
CA PHE A 39 0.45 10.21 1.54
C PHE A 39 -0.34 11.04 2.55
N HIS A 40 -1.46 10.50 3.01
CA HIS A 40 -2.33 11.19 3.98
C HIS A 40 -1.96 10.85 5.42
N GLY A 41 -0.98 9.96 5.62
CA GLY A 41 -0.66 9.41 6.92
C GLY A 41 -1.77 8.52 7.45
N ARG A 42 -2.08 8.68 8.74
CA ARG A 42 -2.94 7.79 9.51
C ARG A 42 -4.44 8.09 9.34
N ILE A 43 -5.00 7.75 8.19
CA ILE A 43 -6.43 7.94 7.89
C ILE A 43 -7.23 6.63 7.84
N SER A 44 -8.51 6.71 8.18
CA SER A 44 -9.44 5.57 8.14
C SER A 44 -9.74 5.12 6.71
N ARG A 45 -10.14 3.86 6.56
CA ARG A 45 -10.58 3.31 5.26
C ARG A 45 -11.70 4.16 4.64
N ALA A 46 -12.71 4.53 5.44
CA ALA A 46 -13.83 5.33 4.98
C ALA A 46 -13.42 6.71 4.45
N GLU A 47 -12.49 7.38 5.14
CA GLU A 47 -11.95 8.69 4.72
C GLU A 47 -11.25 8.56 3.37
N ALA A 48 -10.38 7.56 3.22
CA ALA A 48 -9.71 7.26 1.96
C ALA A 48 -10.73 6.99 0.84
N GLU A 49 -11.74 6.16 1.11
CA GLU A 49 -12.78 5.81 0.14
C GLU A 49 -13.70 6.99 -0.25
N SER A 50 -13.78 8.03 0.58
CA SER A 50 -14.53 9.26 0.30
C SER A 50 -13.75 10.19 -0.64
N LEU A 51 -12.42 10.18 -0.51
CA LEU A 51 -11.50 10.96 -1.35
C LEU A 51 -11.34 10.37 -2.75
N LEU A 52 -11.50 9.05 -2.90
CA LEU A 52 -11.46 8.35 -4.17
C LEU A 52 -12.80 8.51 -4.91
N GLN A 53 -12.83 9.35 -5.94
CA GLN A 53 -14.06 9.68 -6.67
C GLN A 53 -14.06 9.19 -8.12
N LYS A 54 -12.88 9.04 -8.73
CA LYS A 54 -12.68 8.70 -10.15
C LYS A 54 -11.76 7.50 -10.31
N ASP A 55 -11.85 6.84 -11.47
CA ASP A 55 -10.90 5.78 -11.82
C ASP A 55 -9.47 6.33 -11.92
N GLY A 56 -8.53 5.57 -11.37
CA GLY A 56 -7.14 5.93 -11.28
C GLY A 56 -6.79 6.89 -10.13
N ASP A 57 -7.78 7.35 -9.34
CA ASP A 57 -7.51 8.03 -8.07
C ASP A 57 -6.82 7.08 -7.11
N PHE A 58 -5.77 7.57 -6.45
CA PHE A 58 -5.06 6.80 -5.45
C PHE A 58 -4.46 7.68 -4.36
N LEU A 59 -4.26 7.05 -3.20
CA LEU A 59 -3.59 7.61 -2.04
C LEU A 59 -3.01 6.49 -1.18
N VAL A 60 -1.96 6.80 -0.44
CA VAL A 60 -1.38 5.88 0.54
C VAL A 60 -1.75 6.35 1.94
N ARG A 61 -2.19 5.40 2.75
CA ARG A 61 -2.53 5.61 4.16
C ARG A 61 -1.77 4.64 5.04
N GLU A 62 -1.41 5.10 6.22
CA GLU A 62 -0.95 4.29 7.32
C GLU A 62 -2.15 3.73 8.08
N SER A 63 -2.14 2.44 8.39
CA SER A 63 -3.19 1.83 9.21
C SER A 63 -3.04 2.25 10.66
N THR A 64 -4.08 2.88 11.23
CA THR A 64 -4.12 3.34 12.64
C THR A 64 -4.32 2.22 13.65
N ASN A 65 -4.76 1.03 13.21
CA ASN A 65 -5.25 -0.02 14.10
C ASN A 65 -4.19 -1.05 14.50
N THR A 66 -2.98 -1.00 13.94
CA THR A 66 -1.97 -2.02 14.20
C THR A 66 -0.70 -1.41 14.80
N LEU A 67 -0.14 -2.09 15.81
CA LEU A 67 1.19 -1.81 16.37
C LEU A 67 2.32 -1.93 15.33
N GLU A 68 2.01 -2.56 14.19
CA GLU A 68 2.87 -2.73 13.03
C GLU A 68 2.56 -1.62 12.02
N ARG A 69 3.58 -0.87 11.60
CA ARG A 69 3.46 0.20 10.58
C ARG A 69 3.08 -0.40 9.22
N GLN A 70 1.78 -0.59 8.98
CA GLN A 70 1.23 -1.11 7.73
C GLN A 70 0.83 0.03 6.81
N PHE A 71 1.37 0.03 5.59
CA PHE A 71 1.04 1.00 4.56
C PHE A 71 0.10 0.38 3.55
N VAL A 72 -1.05 1.03 3.37
CA VAL A 72 -2.11 0.59 2.49
C VAL A 72 -2.28 1.61 1.38
N LEU A 73 -2.05 1.17 0.15
CA LEU A 73 -2.43 1.91 -1.05
C LEU A 73 -3.94 1.73 -1.28
N SER A 74 -4.67 2.82 -1.15
CA SER A 74 -6.10 2.87 -1.48
C SER A 74 -6.26 3.56 -2.82
N GLY A 75 -6.93 2.92 -3.76
CA GLY A 75 -7.21 3.53 -5.06
C GLY A 75 -8.49 3.00 -5.68
N MET A 76 -8.99 3.69 -6.69
CA MET A 76 -10.22 3.35 -7.37
C MET A 76 -9.93 2.92 -8.80
N GLN A 77 -10.44 1.76 -9.20
CA GLN A 77 -10.27 1.20 -10.54
C GLN A 77 -11.56 0.53 -10.96
N ASP A 78 -12.02 0.78 -12.19
CA ASP A 78 -13.24 0.18 -12.72
C ASP A 78 -14.45 0.42 -11.80
N ASN A 79 -14.55 1.64 -11.25
CA ASN A 79 -15.56 2.01 -10.25
C ASN A 79 -15.54 1.17 -8.95
N ASN A 80 -14.48 0.40 -8.71
CA ASN A 80 -14.26 -0.42 -7.54
C ASN A 80 -13.11 0.14 -6.70
N LYS A 81 -13.34 0.25 -5.39
CA LYS A 81 -12.34 0.72 -4.43
C LYS A 81 -11.47 -0.46 -4.01
N LYS A 82 -10.17 -0.29 -4.17
CA LYS A 82 -9.15 -1.33 -3.95
C LYS A 82 -8.19 -0.85 -2.87
N HIS A 83 -7.84 -1.76 -1.98
CA HIS A 83 -6.90 -1.51 -0.90
C HIS A 83 -5.82 -2.58 -0.95
N LEU A 84 -4.58 -2.15 -1.19
CA LEU A 84 -3.42 -3.02 -1.39
C LEU A 84 -2.41 -2.75 -0.28
N LEU A 85 -1.92 -3.80 0.36
CA LEU A 85 -0.79 -3.71 1.28
C LEU A 85 0.49 -3.50 0.49
N LEU A 86 1.27 -2.50 0.85
CA LEU A 86 2.55 -2.17 0.22
C LEU A 86 3.74 -2.79 0.95
N ILE A 87 3.54 -3.17 2.22
CA ILE A 87 4.57 -3.76 3.07
C ILE A 87 4.09 -5.13 3.55
N ASP A 88 4.93 -6.12 3.34
CA ASP A 88 4.73 -7.48 3.83
C ASP A 88 4.91 -7.56 5.36
N PRO A 89 4.43 -8.62 6.03
CA PRO A 89 4.69 -8.85 7.45
C PRO A 89 6.20 -8.91 7.80
N GLU A 90 7.06 -9.16 6.81
CA GLU A 90 8.52 -9.09 6.96
C GLU A 90 9.08 -7.66 6.98
N GLY A 91 8.25 -6.64 6.72
CA GLY A 91 8.67 -5.22 6.68
C GLY A 91 9.27 -4.77 5.34
N VAL A 92 9.13 -5.57 4.28
CA VAL A 92 9.71 -5.31 2.95
C VAL A 92 8.65 -4.76 1.99
N VAL A 93 9.00 -3.76 1.19
CA VAL A 93 8.14 -3.22 0.13
C VAL A 93 8.26 -4.07 -1.12
N ARG A 94 7.23 -4.84 -1.46
CA ARG A 94 7.22 -5.68 -2.67
C ARG A 94 5.83 -5.75 -3.29
N THR A 95 5.79 -5.91 -4.61
CA THR A 95 4.61 -6.25 -5.39
C THR A 95 4.73 -7.67 -5.92
N LYS A 96 3.68 -8.17 -6.60
CA LYS A 96 3.62 -9.53 -7.16
C LYS A 96 4.83 -9.90 -8.02
N ASP A 97 5.36 -8.95 -8.77
CA ASP A 97 6.42 -9.19 -9.76
C ASP A 97 7.75 -8.50 -9.42
N ARG A 98 7.80 -7.62 -8.42
CA ARG A 98 8.97 -6.77 -8.19
C ARG A 98 9.11 -6.30 -6.75
N MET A 99 10.35 -6.29 -6.25
CA MET A 99 10.69 -5.70 -4.95
C MET A 99 11.17 -4.25 -5.13
N PHE A 100 10.84 -3.39 -4.17
CA PHE A 100 11.24 -1.99 -4.18
C PHE A 100 11.93 -1.63 -2.87
N ASN A 101 12.84 -0.66 -2.93
CA ASN A 101 13.56 -0.18 -1.74
C ASN A 101 12.70 0.77 -0.89
N SER A 102 11.79 1.50 -1.53
CA SER A 102 10.90 2.47 -0.87
C SER A 102 9.51 2.46 -1.49
N VAL A 103 8.50 2.80 -0.70
CA VAL A 103 7.11 2.93 -1.15
C VAL A 103 6.98 4.02 -2.22
N SER A 104 7.65 5.17 -2.04
CA SER A 104 7.64 6.24 -3.04
C SER A 104 8.17 5.77 -4.39
N HIS A 105 9.23 4.95 -4.41
CA HIS A 105 9.78 4.36 -5.63
C HIS A 105 8.78 3.42 -6.31
N LEU A 106 8.10 2.56 -5.54
CA LEU A 106 7.04 1.68 -6.05
C LEU A 106 5.94 2.49 -6.72
N ILE A 107 5.43 3.51 -6.04
CA ILE A 107 4.35 4.37 -6.54
C ILE A 107 4.80 5.10 -7.79
N GLN A 108 5.97 5.73 -7.76
CA GLN A 108 6.50 6.49 -8.88
C GLN A 108 6.71 5.61 -10.11
N PHE A 109 7.28 4.43 -9.95
CA PHE A 109 7.49 3.49 -11.05
C PHE A 109 6.18 3.11 -11.74
N HIS A 110 5.14 2.76 -10.96
CA HIS A 110 3.84 2.38 -11.52
C HIS A 110 3.09 3.59 -12.12
N TYR A 111 3.25 4.76 -11.52
CA TYR A 111 2.65 6.01 -12.01
C TYR A 111 3.27 6.46 -13.33
N GLU A 112 4.60 6.51 -13.43
CA GLU A 112 5.31 6.97 -14.65
C GLU A 112 5.14 6.01 -15.81
N ASN A 113 5.16 4.70 -15.54
CA ASN A 113 4.97 3.68 -16.57
C ASN A 113 3.49 3.34 -16.82
N ALA A 114 2.56 3.98 -16.09
CA ALA A 114 1.13 3.66 -16.08
C ALA A 114 0.84 2.16 -15.91
N LEU A 115 1.66 1.47 -15.10
CA LEU A 115 1.57 0.03 -14.89
C LEU A 115 0.53 -0.27 -13.79
N PRO A 116 -0.37 -1.23 -14.01
CA PRO A 116 -1.26 -1.69 -12.96
C PRO A 116 -0.47 -2.42 -11.88
N ILE A 117 -0.69 -2.06 -10.62
CA ILE A 117 -0.29 -2.86 -9.48
C ILE A 117 -1.26 -4.04 -9.40
N ILE A 118 -0.74 -5.24 -9.68
CA ILE A 118 -1.53 -6.47 -9.65
C ILE A 118 -1.33 -7.17 -8.30
N SER A 119 -2.44 -7.48 -7.63
CA SER A 119 -2.47 -8.29 -6.41
C SER A 119 -3.55 -9.35 -6.57
N ALA A 120 -3.25 -10.63 -6.33
CA ALA A 120 -4.11 -11.81 -6.49
C ALA A 120 -5.07 -11.77 -7.72
N GLU A 121 -6.21 -11.09 -7.60
CA GLU A 121 -7.27 -10.96 -8.61
C GLU A 121 -7.62 -9.50 -8.98
N SER A 122 -6.78 -8.54 -8.58
CA SER A 122 -7.10 -7.12 -8.57
C SER A 122 -5.94 -6.29 -9.14
N ALA A 123 -6.19 -5.59 -10.25
CA ALA A 123 -5.28 -4.60 -10.82
C ALA A 123 -5.68 -3.18 -10.40
N LEU A 124 -4.73 -2.35 -9.97
CA LEU A 124 -4.93 -0.92 -9.66
C LEU A 124 -3.93 -0.08 -10.45
N VAL A 125 -4.42 0.80 -11.33
CA VAL A 125 -3.56 1.72 -12.09
C VAL A 125 -3.49 3.06 -11.36
N LEU A 126 -2.29 3.59 -11.18
CA LEU A 126 -2.07 4.88 -10.55
C LEU A 126 -2.13 5.98 -11.61
N ARG A 127 -3.14 6.85 -11.56
CA ARG A 127 -3.26 7.99 -12.50
C ARG A 127 -3.37 9.34 -11.81
N ASN A 128 -4.16 9.44 -10.75
CA ASN A 128 -4.41 10.71 -10.07
C ASN A 128 -3.96 10.58 -8.61
N LYS A 129 -2.91 11.33 -8.27
CA LYS A 129 -2.42 11.47 -6.90
C LYS A 129 -3.42 12.33 -6.12
N ILE A 130 -4.10 11.77 -5.13
CA ILE A 130 -5.00 12.57 -4.28
C ILE A 130 -4.18 13.33 -3.24
N PRO A 131 -4.07 14.66 -3.30
CA PRO A 131 -3.31 15.41 -2.33
C PRO A 131 -3.94 15.32 -0.94
N ARG A 132 -3.12 15.24 0.12
CA ARG A 132 -3.55 15.54 1.48
C ARG A 132 -4.02 16.99 1.53
N ASN A 133 -5.27 17.22 1.92
CA ASN A 133 -5.74 18.57 2.22
C ASN A 133 -4.96 19.07 3.45
N CYS A 134 -3.99 19.96 3.21
CA CYS A 134 -3.31 20.73 4.28
C CYS A 134 -4.25 21.76 4.89
#